data_AF-A0A352NSB6-F1
#
_entry.id   AF-A0A352NSB6-F1
#
_cell.length_a   1.000
_cell.length_b   1.000
_cell.length_c   1.000
_cell.angle_alpha   90.00
_cell.angle_beta   90.00
_cell.angle_gamma   90.00
#
_symmetry.space_group_name_H-M   'P 1'
#
loop_
_entity.id
_entity.type
_entity.pdbx_description
1 polymer ?
#
loop_
_entity_poly.entity_id
_entity_poly.type
_entity_poly.pdbx_seq_one_letter_code
_entity_poly.pdbx_strand_id
1 'polypeptide(L)'
;MKKILSKIITFLFVIGIAVSGIGGNVYASGQNGSRSAGADVSITKERLSGSDRIETSLKISQNGWKNGADTVVIAQGYGYADALCATPLAKKYNAPIILSRQDALGSDTIAEIKRLNAKKAFVIGGEFSLSDNVIAQLKDIDVDIERIGGLDRYETSV
;
A
#
# COMPACT_ATOMS: atom_id res chain seq x y z
N MET A 1 -38.26 22.18 -13.27
CA MET A 1 -36.94 22.76 -12.96
C MET A 1 -36.53 22.32 -11.55
N LYS A 2 -35.90 21.14 -11.42
CA LYS A 2 -35.56 20.46 -10.15
C LYS A 2 -34.08 20.02 -10.17
N LYS A 3 -33.12 20.95 -10.07
CA LYS A 3 -31.68 20.61 -10.09
C LYS A 3 -30.77 21.50 -9.21
N ILE A 4 -31.26 22.02 -8.08
CA ILE A 4 -30.40 22.82 -7.15
C ILE A 4 -30.35 22.27 -5.71
N LEU A 5 -31.22 21.32 -5.32
CA LEU A 5 -31.27 20.83 -3.93
C LEU A 5 -30.31 19.68 -3.56
N SER A 6 -29.46 19.19 -4.48
CA SER A 6 -28.65 17.97 -4.23
C SER A 6 -27.21 18.24 -3.75
N LYS A 7 -26.77 19.50 -3.64
CA LYS A 7 -25.34 19.81 -3.38
C LYS A 7 -25.01 20.26 -1.94
N ILE A 8 -25.93 20.13 -0.98
CA ILE A 8 -25.73 20.67 0.39
C ILE A 8 -25.87 19.59 1.51
N ILE A 9 -26.14 18.33 1.19
CA ILE A 9 -26.54 17.30 2.20
C ILE A 9 -25.44 16.31 2.63
N THR A 10 -24.15 16.58 2.41
CA THR A 10 -23.09 15.64 2.88
C THR A 10 -21.91 16.32 3.57
N PHE A 11 -22.19 17.33 4.38
CA PHE A 11 -21.20 17.91 5.29
C PHE A 11 -21.78 18.04 6.70
N LEU A 12 -21.89 16.89 7.39
CA LEU A 12 -22.10 16.78 8.84
C LEU A 12 -21.99 15.28 9.19
N PHE A 13 -20.79 14.84 9.55
CA PHE A 13 -20.61 13.58 10.26
C PHE A 13 -19.85 13.87 11.54
N VAL A 14 -20.60 14.00 12.63
CA VAL A 14 -20.09 14.20 13.97
C VAL A 14 -20.82 13.22 14.90
N ILE A 15 -19.98 12.46 15.62
CA ILE A 15 -20.20 11.72 16.87
C ILE A 15 -20.89 10.36 16.78
N GLY A 16 -20.15 9.38 17.28
CA GLY A 16 -20.69 8.33 18.12
C GLY A 16 -19.88 7.05 18.01
N ILE A 17 -18.96 6.82 18.94
CA ILE A 17 -18.79 5.54 19.66
C ILE A 17 -17.83 5.82 20.84
N ALA A 18 -18.37 5.66 22.04
CA ALA A 18 -17.60 5.39 23.24
C ALA A 18 -17.40 3.86 23.33
N VAL A 19 -16.25 3.41 23.84
CA VAL A 19 -16.12 2.44 24.95
C VAL A 19 -14.63 2.15 25.21
N SER A 20 -14.28 2.41 26.46
CA SER A 20 -13.19 2.01 27.35
C SER A 20 -12.26 0.85 26.95
N GLY A 21 -10.94 1.07 27.10
CA GLY A 21 -9.93 0.02 27.16
C GLY A 21 -8.51 0.57 27.39
N ILE A 22 -8.05 0.52 28.64
CA ILE A 22 -6.72 0.90 29.18
C ILE A 22 -5.63 -0.04 28.60
N GLY A 23 -4.36 0.32 28.36
CA GLY A 23 -3.58 1.52 28.62
C GLY A 23 -2.11 1.36 28.19
N GLY A 24 -1.34 2.45 28.32
CA GLY A 24 0.10 2.49 28.10
C GLY A 24 0.59 3.94 27.99
N ASN A 25 1.02 4.54 29.11
CA ASN A 25 1.55 5.91 29.13
C ASN A 25 2.98 5.94 28.61
N VAL A 26 3.25 6.74 27.57
CA VAL A 26 4.60 7.09 27.13
C VAL A 26 4.95 8.44 27.76
N TYR A 27 5.87 8.46 28.72
CA TYR A 27 6.41 9.69 29.29
C TYR A 27 7.58 10.17 28.43
N ALA A 28 7.38 11.24 27.66
CA ALA A 28 8.48 11.95 27.01
C ALA A 28 9.15 12.87 28.03
N SER A 29 10.41 12.61 28.38
CA SER A 29 11.25 13.56 29.12
C SER A 29 11.92 14.52 28.14
N GLY A 30 11.59 15.81 28.25
CA GLY A 30 12.12 16.84 27.35
C GLY A 30 11.78 18.26 27.80
N GLN A 31 12.67 18.82 28.62
CA GLN A 31 13.02 20.21 28.91
C GLN A 31 11.97 21.36 28.91
N ASN A 32 12.04 22.12 30.01
CA ASN A 32 11.46 23.44 30.30
C ASN A 32 11.21 24.36 29.08
N GLY A 33 9.94 24.76 28.92
CA GLY A 33 9.54 25.89 28.07
C GLY A 33 8.01 26.04 28.03
N SER A 34 7.48 26.99 28.80
CA SER A 34 6.15 27.62 28.71
C SER A 34 5.00 26.80 28.13
N ARG A 35 4.19 26.23 29.03
CA ARG A 35 2.89 25.61 28.72
C ARG A 35 1.89 26.64 28.19
N SER A 36 1.87 26.85 26.88
CA SER A 36 0.67 27.35 26.22
C SER A 36 -0.37 26.22 26.25
N ALA A 37 -1.57 26.50 26.75
CA ALA A 37 -2.70 25.57 26.78
C ALA A 37 -3.20 25.30 25.35
N GLY A 38 -2.43 24.56 24.57
CA GLY A 38 -2.88 23.91 23.35
C GLY A 38 -3.36 22.52 23.72
N ALA A 39 -4.57 22.15 23.29
CA ALA A 39 -5.12 20.82 23.48
C ALA A 39 -4.06 19.74 23.20
N ASP A 40 -3.90 18.78 24.11
CA ASP A 40 -3.08 17.60 23.90
C ASP A 40 -3.63 16.84 22.67
N VAL A 41 -3.07 17.12 21.50
CA VAL A 41 -3.39 16.39 20.28
C VAL A 41 -2.73 15.01 20.42
N SER A 42 -3.47 14.06 20.98
CA SER A 42 -3.07 12.65 20.96
C SER A 42 -3.15 12.14 19.52
N ILE A 43 -2.01 12.11 18.83
CA ILE A 43 -1.90 11.47 17.53
C ILE A 43 -1.77 9.96 17.76
N THR A 44 -2.89 9.24 17.75
CA THR A 44 -2.88 7.77 17.69
C THR A 44 -2.49 7.33 16.28
N LYS A 45 -1.19 7.18 16.05
CA LYS A 45 -0.68 6.64 14.79
C LYS A 45 -0.69 5.11 14.83
N GLU A 46 -1.58 4.50 14.06
CA GLU A 46 -1.53 3.07 13.81
C GLU A 46 -0.23 2.70 13.07
N ARG A 47 0.52 1.74 13.59
CA ARG A 47 1.69 1.19 12.91
C ARG A 47 1.23 0.15 11.89
N LEU A 48 1.56 0.36 10.63
CA LEU A 48 1.40 -0.64 9.57
C LEU A 48 2.67 -1.48 9.47
N SER A 49 2.61 -2.70 9.97
CA SER A 49 3.73 -3.67 9.93
C SER A 49 3.21 -5.10 9.95
N GLY A 50 3.97 -5.99 9.31
CA GLY A 50 3.80 -7.44 9.40
C GLY A 50 5.06 -8.13 9.94
N SER A 51 5.03 -9.46 9.99
CA SER A 51 6.14 -10.32 10.39
C SER A 51 7.35 -10.21 9.46
N ASP A 52 7.10 -9.88 8.19
CA ASP A 52 8.13 -9.58 7.21
C ASP A 52 7.73 -8.40 6.30
N ARG A 53 8.58 -8.14 5.31
CA ARG A 53 8.37 -7.07 4.33
C ARG A 53 7.20 -7.33 3.38
N ILE A 54 6.93 -8.59 3.05
CA ILE A 54 5.84 -8.96 2.17
C ILE A 54 4.55 -8.65 2.92
N GLU A 55 4.39 -9.18 4.13
CA GLU A 55 3.22 -8.91 4.96
C GLU A 55 3.06 -7.41 5.25
N THR A 56 4.15 -6.69 5.53
CA THR A 56 4.11 -5.23 5.70
C THR A 56 3.57 -4.53 4.45
N SER A 57 3.99 -4.94 3.25
CA SER A 57 3.45 -4.39 1.99
C SER A 57 1.96 -4.68 1.83
N LEU A 58 1.49 -5.86 2.25
CA LEU A 58 0.06 -6.21 2.24
C LEU A 58 -0.73 -5.34 3.23
N LYS A 59 -0.21 -5.09 4.44
CA LYS A 59 -0.85 -4.19 5.42
C LYS A 59 -0.95 -2.76 4.91
N ILE A 60 0.07 -2.27 4.21
CA ILE A 60 0.05 -0.96 3.55
C ILE A 60 -1.03 -0.93 2.46
N SER A 61 -1.08 -1.97 1.61
CA SER A 61 -2.12 -2.11 0.59
C SER A 61 -3.53 -2.09 1.18
N GLN A 62 -3.77 -2.87 2.24
CA GLN A 62 -5.05 -2.95 2.93
C GLN A 62 -5.48 -1.62 3.55
N ASN A 63 -4.52 -0.85 4.10
CA ASN A 63 -4.81 0.44 4.69
C ASN A 63 -5.09 1.52 3.63
N GLY A 64 -4.30 1.57 2.55
CA GLY A 64 -4.38 2.59 1.51
C GLY A 64 -5.47 2.35 0.45
N TRP A 65 -5.79 1.08 0.16
CA TRP A 65 -6.69 0.66 -0.91
C TRP A 65 -7.82 -0.24 -0.37
N LYS A 66 -8.58 0.31 0.57
CA LYS A 66 -9.72 -0.37 1.21
C LYS A 66 -10.82 -0.76 0.22
N ASN A 67 -11.03 0.07 -0.79
CA ASN A 67 -12.08 -0.10 -1.81
C ASN A 67 -11.59 -0.81 -3.08
N GLY A 68 -10.36 -1.35 -3.06
CA GLY A 68 -9.73 -1.98 -4.21
C GLY A 68 -8.79 -1.06 -4.99
N ALA A 69 -8.14 -1.64 -6.00
CA ALA A 69 -7.22 -0.98 -6.92
C ALA A 69 -7.24 -1.71 -8.26
N ASP A 70 -7.56 -1.02 -9.36
CA ASP A 70 -7.58 -1.63 -10.70
C ASP A 70 -6.19 -2.08 -11.16
N THR A 71 -5.14 -1.47 -10.59
CA THR A 71 -3.74 -1.75 -10.92
C THR A 71 -2.95 -2.05 -9.65
N VAL A 72 -2.01 -2.99 -9.73
CA VAL A 72 -1.00 -3.28 -8.71
C VAL A 72 0.40 -3.17 -9.29
N VAL A 73 1.37 -2.83 -8.45
CA VAL A 73 2.78 -2.88 -8.80
C VAL A 73 3.42 -4.02 -8.02
N ILE A 74 3.99 -5.00 -8.72
CA ILE A 74 4.69 -6.14 -8.14
C ILE A 74 6.19 -5.88 -8.21
N ALA A 75 6.85 -5.94 -7.07
CA ALA A 75 8.30 -5.79 -6.98
C ALA A 75 8.92 -6.87 -6.11
N GLN A 76 10.19 -7.16 -6.36
CA GLN A 76 10.93 -8.15 -5.60
C GLN A 76 11.21 -7.63 -4.18
N GLY A 77 10.86 -8.43 -3.16
CA GLY A 77 10.97 -8.03 -1.76
C GLY A 77 12.39 -8.04 -1.18
N TYR A 78 13.28 -8.91 -1.63
CA TYR A 78 14.64 -9.19 -1.12
C TYR A 78 15.83 -8.66 -1.94
N GLY A 79 15.56 -7.82 -2.93
CA GLY A 79 16.38 -7.42 -4.06
C GLY A 79 15.82 -6.09 -4.56
N TYR A 80 16.11 -5.06 -3.78
CA TYR A 80 15.28 -3.84 -3.71
C TYR A 80 15.58 -2.80 -4.77
N ALA A 81 16.63 -2.99 -5.59
CA ALA A 81 17.12 -1.92 -6.47
C ALA A 81 16.04 -1.46 -7.46
N ASP A 82 15.29 -2.41 -8.02
CA ASP A 82 14.23 -2.15 -9.00
C ASP A 82 12.92 -1.68 -8.31
N ALA A 83 12.74 -2.01 -7.03
CA ALA A 83 11.56 -1.59 -6.26
C ALA A 83 11.57 -0.08 -5.94
N LEU A 84 12.75 0.56 -5.85
CA LEU A 84 12.86 1.97 -5.45
C LEU A 84 12.33 2.92 -6.53
N CYS A 85 12.59 2.64 -7.81
CA CYS A 85 12.12 3.47 -8.92
C CYS A 85 10.62 3.26 -9.24
N ALA A 86 9.98 2.24 -8.65
CA ALA A 86 8.57 1.94 -8.89
C ALA A 86 7.59 2.95 -8.25
N THR A 87 8.05 3.76 -7.30
CA THR A 87 7.17 4.65 -6.51
C THR A 87 6.40 5.69 -7.34
N PRO A 88 7.04 6.44 -8.27
CA PRO A 88 6.32 7.37 -9.13
C PRO A 88 5.30 6.67 -10.04
N LEU A 89 5.62 5.48 -10.54
CA LEU A 89 4.70 4.67 -11.34
C LEU A 89 3.48 4.26 -10.50
N ALA A 90 3.70 3.71 -9.32
CA ALA A 90 2.63 3.34 -8.39
C ALA A 90 1.73 4.54 -8.06
N LYS A 91 2.33 5.73 -7.87
CA LYS A 91 1.57 6.95 -7.64
C LYS A 91 0.74 7.36 -8.84
N LYS A 92 1.30 7.30 -10.06
CA LYS A 92 0.62 7.66 -11.31
C LYS A 92 -0.64 6.82 -11.54
N TYR A 93 -0.58 5.52 -11.24
CA TYR A 93 -1.70 4.59 -11.41
C TYR A 93 -2.56 4.41 -10.16
N ASN A 94 -2.30 5.15 -9.08
CA ASN A 94 -2.93 4.98 -7.78
C ASN A 94 -2.96 3.49 -7.37
N ALA A 95 -1.81 2.84 -7.42
CA ALA A 95 -1.64 1.40 -7.24
C ALA A 95 -0.80 1.11 -5.98
N PRO A 96 -1.12 0.06 -5.20
CA PRO A 96 -0.24 -0.41 -4.14
C PRO A 96 1.00 -1.07 -4.73
N ILE A 97 2.13 -0.91 -4.04
CA ILE A 97 3.33 -1.73 -4.28
C ILE A 97 3.22 -2.96 -3.38
N ILE A 98 3.13 -4.12 -4.00
CA ILE A 98 3.06 -5.41 -3.34
C ILE A 98 4.40 -6.12 -3.57
N LEU A 99 5.04 -6.53 -2.48
CA LEU A 99 6.30 -7.25 -2.55
C LEU A 99 6.04 -8.75 -2.72
N SER A 100 6.90 -9.41 -3.50
CA SER A 100 6.89 -10.87 -3.65
C SER A 100 8.27 -11.49 -3.47
N ARG A 101 8.31 -12.83 -3.43
CA ARG A 101 9.55 -13.56 -3.63
C ARG A 101 9.94 -13.50 -5.11
N GLN A 102 11.20 -13.85 -5.40
CA GLN A 102 11.73 -13.86 -6.76
C GLN A 102 10.98 -14.85 -7.66
N ASP A 103 10.67 -16.02 -7.12
CA ASP A 103 10.21 -17.18 -7.88
C ASP A 103 8.71 -17.44 -7.75
N ALA A 104 8.01 -16.83 -6.78
CA ALA A 104 6.60 -17.08 -6.58
C ALA A 104 5.85 -15.95 -5.86
N LEU A 105 4.57 -15.83 -6.18
CA LEU A 105 3.55 -15.16 -5.37
C LEU A 105 3.06 -16.12 -4.28
N GLY A 106 3.18 -15.70 -3.02
CA GLY A 106 2.58 -16.43 -1.89
C GLY A 106 1.06 -16.38 -1.94
N SER A 107 0.40 -17.30 -1.21
CA SER A 107 -1.06 -17.33 -1.09
C SER A 107 -1.64 -15.99 -0.64
N ASP A 108 -0.98 -15.33 0.30
CA ASP A 108 -1.45 -14.07 0.89
C ASP A 108 -1.34 -12.92 -0.11
N THR A 109 -0.28 -12.93 -0.93
CA THR A 109 -0.12 -11.98 -2.04
C THR A 109 -1.21 -12.16 -3.09
N ILE A 110 -1.51 -13.41 -3.48
CA ILE A 110 -2.59 -13.71 -4.43
C ILE A 110 -3.95 -13.28 -3.86
N ALA A 111 -4.19 -13.58 -2.58
CA ALA A 111 -5.42 -13.18 -1.90
C ALA A 111 -5.58 -11.66 -1.87
N GLU A 112 -4.49 -10.93 -1.63
CA GLU A 112 -4.51 -9.47 -1.63
C GLU A 112 -4.79 -8.89 -3.03
N ILE A 113 -4.16 -9.43 -4.09
CA ILE A 113 -4.42 -9.01 -5.48
C ILE A 113 -5.90 -9.23 -5.84
N LYS A 114 -6.47 -10.37 -5.42
CA LYS A 114 -7.90 -10.66 -5.61
C LYS A 114 -8.79 -9.74 -4.78
N ARG A 115 -8.45 -9.46 -3.52
CA ARG A 115 -9.17 -8.50 -2.65
C ARG A 115 -9.23 -7.11 -3.29
N LEU A 116 -8.13 -6.70 -3.94
CA LEU A 116 -8.06 -5.43 -4.65
C LEU A 116 -8.91 -5.41 -5.93
N ASN A 117 -9.33 -6.57 -6.43
CA ASN A 117 -9.94 -6.76 -7.75
C ASN A 117 -9.08 -6.18 -8.89
N ALA A 118 -7.76 -6.33 -8.75
CA ALA A 118 -6.82 -5.79 -9.73
C ALA A 118 -7.00 -6.45 -11.10
N LYS A 119 -6.89 -5.64 -12.15
CA LYS A 119 -6.98 -6.06 -13.56
C LYS A 119 -5.64 -5.95 -14.27
N LYS A 120 -4.74 -5.12 -13.76
CA LYS A 120 -3.40 -4.93 -14.31
C LYS A 120 -2.33 -5.05 -13.23
N ALA A 121 -1.23 -5.71 -13.57
CA ALA A 121 -0.02 -5.76 -12.77
C ALA A 121 1.17 -5.21 -13.55
N PHE A 122 1.83 -4.19 -13.00
CA PHE A 122 3.16 -3.81 -13.43
C PHE A 122 4.19 -4.63 -12.66
N VAL A 123 4.99 -5.42 -13.38
CA VAL A 123 6.02 -6.26 -12.77
C VAL A 123 7.36 -5.57 -12.95
N ILE A 124 7.97 -5.13 -11.85
CA ILE A 124 9.17 -4.29 -11.88
C ILE A 124 10.41 -5.14 -11.71
N GLY A 125 11.33 -5.00 -12.67
CA GLY A 125 12.58 -5.75 -12.77
C GLY A 125 12.54 -6.88 -13.81
N GLY A 126 13.74 -7.31 -14.20
CA GLY A 126 13.94 -8.42 -15.13
C GLY A 126 13.63 -9.79 -14.52
N GLU A 127 13.84 -10.86 -15.30
CA GLU A 127 13.60 -12.25 -14.88
C GLU A 127 14.43 -12.68 -13.66
N PHE A 128 15.63 -12.10 -13.50
CA PHE A 128 16.47 -12.34 -12.33
C PHE A 128 15.87 -11.76 -11.04
N SER A 129 15.08 -10.69 -11.14
CA SER A 129 14.38 -10.10 -9.99
C SER A 129 13.05 -10.82 -9.78
N LEU A 130 12.25 -11.02 -10.83
CA LEU A 130 10.98 -11.72 -10.75
C LEU A 130 10.86 -12.71 -11.90
N SER A 131 10.89 -14.00 -11.59
CA SER A 131 10.87 -15.06 -12.59
C SER A 131 9.55 -15.12 -13.34
N ASP A 132 9.54 -15.85 -14.45
CA ASP A 132 8.32 -16.06 -15.22
C ASP A 132 7.23 -16.86 -14.49
N ASN A 133 7.58 -17.55 -13.41
CA ASN A 133 6.57 -18.20 -12.57
C ASN A 133 5.66 -17.17 -11.88
N VAL A 134 6.19 -16.01 -11.48
CA VAL A 134 5.37 -14.90 -10.97
C VAL A 134 4.39 -14.41 -12.05
N ILE A 135 4.85 -14.31 -13.30
CA ILE A 135 4.02 -13.92 -14.44
C ILE A 135 2.92 -14.96 -14.69
N ALA A 136 3.27 -16.25 -14.66
CA ALA A 136 2.30 -17.34 -14.83
C ALA A 136 1.21 -17.28 -13.75
N GLN A 137 1.58 -17.13 -12.48
CA GLN A 137 0.63 -17.04 -11.38
C GLN A 137 -0.30 -15.82 -11.47
N LEU A 138 0.15 -14.69 -12.03
CA LEU A 138 -0.70 -13.53 -12.31
C LEU A 138 -1.69 -13.80 -13.47
N LYS A 139 -1.25 -14.51 -14.51
CA LYS A 139 -2.14 -14.91 -15.62
C LYS A 139 -3.22 -15.87 -15.16
N ASP A 140 -2.88 -16.81 -14.27
CA ASP A 140 -3.82 -17.79 -13.71
C ASP A 140 -4.98 -17.15 -12.92
N ILE A 141 -4.79 -15.89 -12.49
CA ILE A 141 -5.82 -15.10 -11.80
C ILE A 141 -6.41 -13.98 -12.68
N ASP A 142 -6.24 -14.08 -14.00
CA ASP A 142 -6.81 -13.18 -15.02
C ASP A 142 -6.39 -11.71 -14.85
N VAL A 143 -5.11 -11.49 -14.54
CA VAL A 143 -4.51 -10.16 -14.45
C VAL A 143 -3.67 -9.90 -15.71
N ASP A 144 -3.89 -8.76 -16.35
CA ASP A 144 -3.05 -8.27 -17.45
C ASP A 144 -1.69 -7.81 -16.93
N ILE A 145 -0.61 -8.09 -17.66
CA ILE A 145 0.75 -7.97 -17.12
C ILE A 145 1.61 -7.13 -18.05
N GLU A 146 2.26 -6.13 -17.48
CA GLU A 146 3.28 -5.34 -18.15
C GLU A 146 4.57 -5.40 -17.32
N ARG A 147 5.61 -6.02 -17.87
CA ARG A 147 6.93 -6.07 -17.22
C ARG A 147 7.72 -4.81 -17.60
N ILE A 148 8.23 -4.12 -16.59
CA ILE A 148 9.10 -2.96 -16.74
C ILE A 148 10.42 -3.29 -16.04
N GLY A 149 11.46 -3.57 -16.82
CA GLY A 149 12.77 -3.94 -16.31
C GLY A 149 13.82 -3.86 -17.40
N GLY A 150 15.03 -3.44 -17.01
CA GLY A 150 16.22 -3.48 -17.86
C GLY A 150 17.20 -4.58 -17.43
N LEU A 151 18.36 -4.60 -18.07
CA LEU A 151 19.46 -5.52 -17.72
C LEU A 151 20.03 -5.23 -16.33
N ASP A 152 19.87 -3.98 -15.85
CA ASP A 152 20.25 -3.56 -14.52
C ASP A 152 19.27 -2.53 -13.91
N ARG A 153 19.60 -2.07 -12.71
CA ARG A 153 18.81 -1.09 -11.94
C ARG A 153 18.73 0.29 -12.58
N TYR A 154 19.72 0.65 -13.41
CA TYR A 154 19.77 1.95 -14.07
C TYR A 154 18.84 1.93 -15.28
N GLU A 155 18.90 0.88 -16.09
CA GLU A 155 17.98 0.69 -17.20
C GLU A 155 16.53 0.51 -16.74
N THR A 156 16.31 -0.10 -15.57
CA THR A 156 14.96 -0.20 -14.98
C THR A 156 14.39 1.16 -14.54
N SER A 157 15.21 2.21 -14.46
CA SER A 157 14.80 3.54 -13.95
C SER A 157 14.48 4.59 -15.03
N VAL A 158 14.71 4.29 -16.31
CA VAL A 158 14.50 5.20 -17.46
C VAL A 158 13.23 4.90 -18.22
#